data_AF-A0A383EVS1-F1
#
_entry.id   AF-A0A383EVS1-F1
#
_cell.length_a   1.000
_cell.length_b   1.000
_cell.length_c   1.000
_cell.angle_alpha   90.00
_cell.angle_beta   90.00
_cell.angle_gamma   90.00
#
_symmetry.space_group_name_H-M   'P 1'
#
loop_
_entity.id
_entity.type
_entity.pdbx_description
1 polymer ?
#
loop_
_entity_poly.entity_id
_entity_poly.type
_entity_poly.pdbx_seq_one_letter_code
_entity_poly.pdbx_strand_id
1 'polypeptide(L)' 'MGSVIQLKKQINNSYLDLKNSVEDKLVLVEEKIKNKLTSNVDLVQKISDYHLKTGGKRLRALLTLGSSKLCG' A
#
# COMPACT_ATOMS: atom_id res chain seq x y z
N MET A 1 -33.30 18.68 18.25
CA MET A 1 -32.09 18.82 19.09
C MET A 1 -31.00 17.97 18.45
N GLY A 2 -30.07 18.58 17.72
CA GLY A 2 -28.99 17.85 17.06
C GLY A 2 -27.91 17.48 18.06
N SER A 3 -27.47 16.22 18.06
CA SER A 3 -26.33 15.77 18.86
C SER A 3 -25.04 16.37 18.28
N VAL A 4 -24.44 17.32 19.00
CA VAL A 4 -23.13 17.87 18.67
C VAL A 4 -22.07 16.88 19.17
N ILE A 5 -21.41 16.20 18.24
CA ILE A 5 -20.32 15.27 18.54
C ILE A 5 -19.02 16.08 18.54
N GLN A 6 -18.37 16.23 19.70
CA GLN A 6 -17.05 16.84 19.77
C GLN A 6 -16.03 15.96 19.05
N LEU A 7 -15.31 16.55 18.08
CA LEU A 7 -14.18 15.90 17.44
C LEU A 7 -13.10 15.59 18.49
N LYS A 8 -12.90 14.30 18.79
CA LYS A 8 -11.75 13.84 19.58
C LYS A 8 -10.47 14.15 18.81
N LYS A 9 -9.55 14.89 19.44
CA LYS A 9 -8.25 15.30 18.91
C LYS A 9 -7.20 14.17 18.92
N GLN A 10 -7.62 12.91 18.92
CA GLN A 10 -6.71 11.77 18.82
C GLN A 10 -6.52 11.42 17.34
N ILE A 11 -5.33 11.72 16.83
CA ILE A 11 -4.90 11.31 15.49
C ILE A 11 -4.51 9.84 15.60
N ASN A 12 -5.48 8.94 15.47
CA ASN A 12 -5.19 7.52 15.33
C ASN A 12 -4.65 7.32 13.92
N ASN A 13 -3.34 7.11 13.77
CA ASN A 13 -2.72 6.94 12.46
C ASN A 13 -2.75 5.48 12.02
N SER A 14 -3.97 4.95 11.85
CA SER A 14 -4.20 3.54 11.51
C SER A 14 -3.51 3.12 10.20
N TYR A 15 -3.21 4.07 9.31
CA TYR A 15 -2.41 3.82 8.13
C TYR A 15 -0.95 3.49 8.47
N LEU A 16 -0.30 4.32 9.31
CA LEU A 16 1.08 4.06 9.73
C LEU A 16 1.15 2.78 10.55
N ASP A 17 0.20 2.54 11.44
CA ASP A 17 0.16 1.32 12.25
C ASP A 17 0.09 0.07 11.36
N LEU A 18 -0.79 0.08 10.35
CA LEU A 18 -0.91 -1.01 9.38
C LEU A 18 0.37 -1.15 8.55
N LYS A 19 0.92 -0.04 8.04
CA LYS A 19 2.15 -0.05 7.23
C LYS A 19 3.31 -0.65 8.00
N ASN A 20 3.57 -0.16 9.20
CA ASN A 20 4.66 -0.63 10.06
C ASN A 20 4.49 -2.11 10.44
N SER A 21 3.25 -2.59 10.59
CA SER A 21 2.95 -3.99 10.91
C SER A 21 3.32 -4.98 9.81
N VAL A 22 3.41 -4.54 8.54
CA VAL A 22 3.66 -5.42 7.37
C VAL A 22 4.78 -4.91 6.44
N GLU A 23 5.60 -3.98 6.91
CA GLU A 23 6.57 -3.24 6.10
C GLU A 23 7.56 -4.17 5.36
N ASP A 24 8.11 -5.17 6.05
CA ASP A 24 9.05 -6.13 5.46
C ASP A 24 8.44 -6.90 4.28
N LYS A 25 7.18 -7.34 4.43
CA LYS A 25 6.47 -8.08 3.36
C LYS A 25 6.07 -7.15 2.21
N LEU A 26 5.88 -5.87 2.48
CA LEU A 26 5.52 -4.89 1.46
C LEU A 26 6.66 -4.71 0.45
N VAL A 27 7.91 -4.70 0.91
CA VAL A 27 9.09 -4.65 0.02
C VAL A 27 9.10 -5.83 -0.96
N LEU A 28 8.86 -7.05 -0.46
CA LEU A 28 8.79 -8.26 -1.29
C LEU A 28 7.66 -8.19 -2.33
N VAL A 29 6.53 -7.57 -1.98
CA VAL A 29 5.43 -7.34 -2.93
C VAL A 29 5.85 -6.36 -4.01
N GLU A 30 6.54 -5.27 -3.67
CA GLU A 30 7.02 -4.30 -4.66
C GLU A 30 8.04 -4.91 -5.62
N GLU A 31 8.98 -5.71 -5.13
CA GLU A 31 9.92 -6.45 -5.96
C GLU A 31 9.20 -7.42 -6.90
N LYS A 32 8.22 -8.17 -6.38
CA LYS A 32 7.42 -9.11 -7.19
C LYS A 32 6.60 -8.40 -8.26
N ILE A 33 6.06 -7.21 -7.97
CA ILE A 33 5.36 -6.38 -8.95
C ILE A 33 6.33 -5.93 -10.04
N LYS A 34 7.51 -5.41 -9.66
CA LYS A 34 8.54 -4.96 -10.61
C LYS A 34 8.94 -6.09 -11.56
N ASN A 35 9.27 -7.26 -11.01
CA ASN A 35 9.67 -8.44 -11.80
C ASN A 35 8.56 -8.97 -12.71
N LYS A 36 7.29 -8.77 -12.37
CA LYS A 36 6.15 -9.17 -13.24
C LYS A 36 5.86 -8.16 -14.34
N LEU A 37 6.22 -6.90 -14.14
CA LEU A 37 5.95 -5.82 -15.09
C LEU A 37 7.13 -5.55 -16.03
N THR A 38 8.29 -6.18 -15.82
CA THR A 38 9.41 -6.10 -16.76
C THR A 38 9.02 -6.67 -18.11
N SER A 39 9.31 -5.91 -19.18
CA SER A 39 8.98 -6.28 -20.55
C SER A 39 10.14 -6.01 -21.49
N ASN A 40 10.29 -6.88 -22.50
CA ASN A 40 11.26 -6.69 -23.59
C ASN A 40 10.80 -5.64 -24.61
N VAL A 41 9.54 -5.19 -24.53
CA VAL A 41 8.99 -4.15 -25.40
C VAL A 41 9.21 -2.78 -24.74
N ASP A 42 10.05 -1.96 -25.36
CA ASP A 42 10.52 -0.68 -24.82
C ASP A 42 9.39 0.26 -24.38
N LEU A 43 8.33 0.41 -25.18
CA LEU A 43 7.19 1.26 -24.83
C LEU A 43 6.46 0.75 -23.56
N VAL A 44 6.27 -0.57 -23.44
CA VAL A 44 5.60 -1.18 -22.28
C VAL A 44 6.45 -1.02 -21.02
N GLN A 45 7.78 -1.17 -21.16
CA GLN A 45 8.72 -0.93 -20.07
C GLN A 45 8.67 0.51 -19.59
N LYS A 46 8.68 1.49 -20.51
CA LYS A 46 8.58 2.93 -20.19
C LYS A 46 7.29 3.29 -19.46
N ILE A 47 6.15 2.76 -19.91
CA ILE A 47 4.84 2.97 -19.27
C ILE A 47 4.85 2.40 -17.84
N SER A 48 5.35 1.16 -17.69
CA SER A 48 5.41 0.49 -16.39
C SER A 48 6.33 1.24 -15.42
N ASP A 49 7.51 1.67 -15.87
CA ASP A 49 8.46 2.43 -15.06
C ASP A 49 7.89 3.79 -14.63
N TYR A 50 7.14 4.47 -15.50
CA TYR A 50 6.45 5.71 -15.16
C TYR A 50 5.42 5.51 -14.04
N HIS A 51 4.58 4.47 -14.16
CA HIS A 51 3.57 4.16 -13.14
C HIS A 51 4.20 3.68 -11.82
N LEU A 52 5.32 2.96 -11.86
CA LEU A 52 6.02 2.54 -10.65
C LEU A 52 6.68 3.73 -9.92
N LYS A 53 7.25 4.68 -10.67
CA LYS A 53 7.89 5.89 -10.09
C LYS A 53 6.91 6.87 -9.46
N THR A 54 5.70 6.98 -10.00
CA THR A 54 4.66 7.89 -9.46
C THR A 54 4.14 7.44 -8.09
N GLY A 55 4.40 6.19 -7.69
CA GLY A 55 4.20 5.69 -6.34
C GLY A 55 2.72 5.57 -5.95
N GLY A 56 2.46 5.59 -4.65
CA GLY A 56 1.11 5.51 -4.08
C GLY A 56 1.10 4.92 -2.67
N LYS A 57 -0.04 5.00 -1.99
CA LYS A 57 -0.18 4.51 -0.60
C LYS A 57 -0.22 2.99 -0.45
N ARG A 58 -0.20 2.25 -1.57
CA ARG A 58 -0.25 0.77 -1.62
C ARG A 58 -1.38 0.12 -0.79
N LEU A 59 -2.50 0.83 -0.58
CA LEU A 59 -3.58 0.41 0.32
C LEU A 59 -4.10 -1.01 0.05
N ARG A 60 -4.24 -1.40 -1.22
CA ARG A 60 -4.71 -2.75 -1.59
C ARG A 60 -3.75 -3.83 -1.09
N ALA A 61 -2.44 -3.66 -1.31
CA ALA A 61 -1.43 -4.60 -0.83
C ALA A 61 -1.37 -4.63 0.70
N LEU A 62 -1.45 -3.46 1.35
CA LEU A 62 -1.50 -3.34 2.81
C LEU A 62 -2.69 -4.09 3.41
N LEU A 63 -3.89 -3.94 2.84
CA LEU A 63 -5.08 -4.65 3.30
C LEU A 63 -4.94 -6.17 3.12
N THR A 64 -4.47 -6.63 1.96
CA THR A 64 -4.24 -8.06 1.73
C THR A 64 -3.23 -8.66 2.72
N LEU A 65 -2.10 -7.98 2.93
CA LEU A 65 -1.08 -8.41 3.88
C LEU A 65 -1.61 -8.36 5.32
N GLY A 66 -2.32 -7.30 5.70
CA GLY A 66 -2.97 -7.17 7.00
C GLY A 66 -3.97 -8.29 7.26
N SER A 67 -4.86 -8.58 6.31
CA SER A 67 -5.80 -9.70 6.40
C SER A 67 -5.08 -11.04 6.50
N SER A 68 -4.02 -11.28 5.72
CA SER A 68 -3.25 -12.52 5.83
C SER A 68 -2.64 -12.69 7.23
N LYS A 69 -2.06 -11.63 7.80
CA LYS A 69 -1.47 -11.62 9.14
C LYS A 69 -2.51 -11.86 10.24
N LEU A 70 -3.76 -11.41 10.04
CA LEU A 70 -4.86 -11.67 10.96
C LEU A 70 -5.33 -13.13 10.92
N CYS A 71 -5.18 -13.81 9.78
CA CYS A 71 -5.67 -15.17 9.57
C CYS A 71 -4.63 -16.28 9.87
N GLY A 72 -3.38 -15.94 10.19
CA GLY A 72 -2.29 -16.89 10.51
C GLY A 72 -1.15 -16.86 9.50
#